data_AF-A0A7X8VJG8-F1
#
_entry.id   AF-A0A7X8VJG8-F1
#
_cell.length_a   1.000
_cell.length_b   1.000
_cell.length_c   1.000
_cell.angle_alpha   90.00
_cell.angle_beta   90.00
_cell.angle_gamma   90.00
#
_symmetry.space_group_name_H-M   'P 1'
#
loop_
_entity.id
_entity.type
_entity.pdbx_description
1 polymer ?
#
loop_
_entity_poly.entity_id
_entity_poly.type
_entity_poly.pdbx_seq_one_letter_code
_entity_poly.pdbx_strand_id
1 'polypeptide(L)'
;RSRGAATAKDLQWWTGLTLTQVKRGIAVAEASKEIQPAEGPHTEAMWIPTYAADVTENEITAALEKSLLLPAFDEYLLSYTGRHHVMDIAQHHTTIGPGKNGLFKPFRLVNGEALPREI
;
A
#
# COMPACT_ATOMS: atom_id res chain seq x y z
N ARG A 1 8.98 9.71 4.30
CA ARG A 1 8.15 9.28 3.14
C ARG A 1 8.31 7.78 3.04
N SER A 2 7.24 6.99 3.21
CA SER A 2 7.38 5.51 3.23
C SER A 2 6.24 4.80 2.49
N ARG A 3 4.99 5.23 2.66
CA ARG A 3 3.78 4.58 2.11
C ARG A 3 2.70 5.60 1.73
N GLY A 4 1.81 5.24 0.81
CA GLY A 4 0.73 6.07 0.26
C GLY A 4 0.49 5.78 -1.24
N ALA A 5 -0.68 5.98 -1.85
CA ALA A 5 -1.98 6.41 -1.32
C ALA A 5 -2.54 5.48 -0.23
N ALA A 6 -3.48 5.96 0.58
CA ALA A 6 -3.98 5.19 1.72
C ALA A 6 -5.41 5.54 2.11
N THR A 7 -6.15 4.54 2.59
CA THR A 7 -7.46 4.75 3.19
C THR A 7 -7.33 5.16 4.67
N ALA A 8 -8.42 5.64 5.27
CA ALA A 8 -8.47 5.85 6.72
C ALA A 8 -8.23 4.55 7.51
N LYS A 9 -8.58 3.38 6.96
CA LYS A 9 -8.31 2.08 7.63
C LYS A 9 -6.84 1.71 7.61
N ASP A 10 -6.12 2.06 6.55
CA ASP A 10 -4.67 1.84 6.48
C ASP A 10 -3.95 2.73 7.49
N LEU A 11 -4.33 4.01 7.59
CA LEU A 11 -3.76 4.90 8.61
C LEU A 11 -4.11 4.44 10.04
N GLN A 12 -5.31 3.88 10.24
CA GLN A 12 -5.69 3.24 11.49
C GLN A 12 -4.76 2.06 11.82
N TRP A 13 -4.51 1.19 10.84
CA TRP A 13 -3.61 0.05 10.96
C TRP A 13 -2.19 0.47 11.35
N TRP A 14 -1.67 1.54 10.77
CA TRP A 14 -0.29 2.00 11.04
C TRP A 14 -0.11 2.62 12.42
N THR A 15 -1.13 3.36 12.88
CA THR A 15 -1.00 4.22 14.06
C THR A 15 -1.58 3.58 15.32
N GLY A 16 -2.45 2.58 15.18
CA GLY A 16 -3.22 2.00 16.28
C GLY A 16 -4.26 2.96 16.87
N LEU A 17 -4.47 4.13 16.25
CA LEU A 17 -5.48 5.09 16.69
C LEU A 17 -6.90 4.57 16.43
N THR A 18 -7.88 5.15 17.10
CA THR A 18 -9.29 4.90 16.75
C THR A 18 -9.63 5.54 15.40
N LEU A 19 -10.61 4.98 14.69
CA LEU A 19 -11.06 5.54 13.42
C LEU A 19 -11.52 7.01 13.55
N THR A 20 -12.09 7.39 14.70
CA THR A 20 -12.47 8.78 14.99
C THR A 20 -11.26 9.71 15.05
N GLN A 21 -10.19 9.30 15.74
CA GLN A 21 -8.95 10.08 15.80
C GLN A 21 -8.29 10.18 14.43
N VAL A 22 -8.27 9.09 13.67
CA VAL A 22 -7.75 9.07 12.29
C VAL A 22 -8.49 10.07 11.41
N LYS A 23 -9.83 10.02 11.38
CA LYS A 23 -10.65 10.94 10.58
C LYS A 23 -10.42 12.40 10.97
N ARG A 24 -10.26 12.68 12.27
CA ARG A 24 -9.90 14.03 12.74
C ARG A 24 -8.52 14.45 12.24
N GLY A 25 -7.53 13.57 12.30
CA GLY A 25 -6.18 13.84 11.79
C GLY A 25 -6.15 14.12 10.29
N ILE A 26 -6.87 13.32 9.50
CA ILE A 26 -7.04 13.53 8.06
C ILE A 26 -7.65 14.91 7.80
N ALA A 27 -8.76 15.26 8.45
CA ALA A 27 -9.40 16.55 8.25
C ALA A 27 -8.47 17.75 8.58
N VAL A 28 -7.64 17.62 9.62
CA VAL A 28 -6.63 18.64 9.96
C VAL A 28 -5.56 18.75 8.86
N ALA A 29 -5.03 17.63 8.39
CA ALA A 29 -4.00 17.58 7.36
C ALA A 29 -4.50 18.04 5.98
N GLU A 30 -5.77 17.77 5.64
CA GLU A 30 -6.41 18.32 4.44
C GLU A 30 -6.60 19.83 4.55
N ALA A 31 -7.06 20.32 5.71
CA ALA A 31 -7.22 21.75 5.96
C ALA A 31 -5.89 22.51 5.89
N SER A 32 -4.78 21.88 6.30
CA SER A 32 -3.42 22.42 6.15
C SER A 32 -2.79 22.19 4.78
N LYS A 33 -3.48 21.50 3.86
CA LYS A 33 -3.01 21.16 2.50
C LYS A 33 -1.74 20.29 2.48
N GLU A 34 -1.50 19.50 3.51
CA GLU A 34 -0.40 18.52 3.56
C GLU A 34 -0.75 17.25 2.77
N ILE A 35 -2.03 16.93 2.71
CA ILE A 35 -2.60 15.82 1.95
C ILE A 35 -3.77 16.30 1.11
N GLN A 36 -4.14 15.51 0.11
CA GLN A 36 -5.30 15.73 -0.72
C GLN A 36 -6.04 14.40 -0.97
N PRO A 37 -7.36 14.45 -1.18
CA PRO A 37 -8.13 13.26 -1.52
C PRO A 37 -7.70 12.70 -2.88
N ALA A 38 -7.76 11.38 -2.99
CA ALA A 38 -7.58 10.62 -4.21
C ALA A 38 -8.64 9.51 -4.26
N GLU A 39 -8.99 9.09 -5.47
CA GLU A 39 -9.87 7.95 -5.68
C GLU A 39 -9.03 6.71 -5.97
N GLY A 40 -9.26 5.64 -5.21
CA GLY A 40 -8.56 4.37 -5.41
C GLY A 40 -9.12 3.57 -6.59
N PRO A 41 -8.42 2.50 -7.03
CA PRO A 41 -8.83 1.68 -8.18
C PRO A 41 -10.20 1.02 -8.06
N HIS A 42 -10.73 0.86 -6.83
CA HIS A 42 -12.07 0.31 -6.56
C HIS A 42 -13.01 1.36 -5.95
N THR A 43 -12.79 2.64 -6.29
CA THR A 43 -13.57 3.83 -5.88
C THR A 43 -13.54 4.13 -4.38
N GLU A 44 -12.63 3.51 -3.64
CA GLU A 44 -12.41 3.80 -2.24
C GLU A 44 -11.77 5.18 -2.03
N ALA A 45 -12.24 5.89 -1.00
CA ALA A 45 -11.65 7.17 -0.61
C ALA A 45 -10.24 6.95 -0.05
N MET A 46 -9.26 7.57 -0.70
CA MET A 46 -7.85 7.56 -0.32
C MET A 46 -7.33 8.98 -0.14
N TRP A 47 -6.15 9.08 0.45
CA TRP A 47 -5.38 10.31 0.57
C TRP A 47 -3.95 10.09 0.10
N ILE A 48 -3.44 11.09 -0.62
CA ILE A 48 -2.02 11.19 -0.99
C ILE A 48 -1.44 12.47 -0.41
N PRO A 49 -0.14 12.49 -0.10
CA PRO A 49 0.51 13.74 0.23
C PRO A 49 0.52 14.68 -0.98
N THR A 50 0.36 15.98 -0.75
CA THR A 50 0.28 16.96 -1.85
C THR A 50 1.53 17.02 -2.71
N TYR A 51 2.71 16.71 -2.15
CA TYR A 51 3.95 16.61 -2.94
C TYR A 51 3.95 15.46 -3.95
N ALA A 52 3.06 14.47 -3.81
CA ALA A 52 2.92 13.35 -4.75
C ALA A 52 1.87 13.62 -5.83
N ALA A 53 1.26 14.81 -5.86
CA ALA A 53 0.33 15.22 -6.90
C ALA A 53 0.97 15.24 -8.30
N ASP A 54 2.26 15.59 -8.34
CA ASP A 54 2.99 15.87 -9.58
C ASP A 54 3.80 14.66 -10.08
N VAL A 55 3.49 13.45 -9.60
CA VAL A 55 4.14 12.23 -10.08
C VAL A 55 3.77 12.04 -11.56
N THR A 56 4.78 12.00 -12.41
CA THR A 56 4.62 11.89 -13.86
C THR A 56 4.40 10.45 -14.32
N GLU A 57 3.80 10.28 -15.49
CA GLU A 57 3.64 8.95 -16.12
C GLU A 57 4.98 8.23 -16.32
N ASN A 58 6.04 8.97 -16.63
CA ASN A 58 7.40 8.43 -16.77
C ASN A 58 7.95 7.91 -15.44
N GLU A 59 7.71 8.62 -14.33
CA GLU A 59 8.11 8.16 -12.99
C GLU A 59 7.33 6.93 -12.57
N ILE A 60 6.03 6.87 -12.88
CA ILE A 60 5.19 5.68 -12.67
C ILE A 60 5.74 4.50 -13.48
N THR A 61 6.00 4.70 -14.76
CA THR A 61 6.54 3.66 -15.65
C THR A 61 7.86 3.13 -15.13
N ALA A 62 8.81 4.02 -14.82
CA ALA A 62 10.12 3.65 -14.27
C ALA A 62 10.02 2.96 -12.89
N ALA A 63 8.99 3.26 -12.09
CA ALA A 63 8.75 2.57 -10.83
C ALA A 63 8.21 1.15 -11.06
N LEU A 64 7.29 0.97 -12.01
CA LEU A 64 6.69 -0.32 -12.34
C LEU A 64 7.70 -1.25 -13.03
N GLU A 65 8.60 -0.75 -13.88
CA GLU A 65 9.63 -1.58 -14.55
C GLU A 65 10.62 -2.28 -13.59
N LYS A 66 10.58 -1.96 -12.28
CA LYS A 66 11.43 -2.60 -11.28
C LYS A 66 11.04 -4.05 -11.08
N SER A 67 12.05 -4.93 -11.15
CA SER A 67 11.97 -6.31 -10.69
C SER A 67 12.86 -6.49 -9.46
N LEU A 68 12.25 -6.75 -8.30
CA LEU A 68 12.95 -6.89 -7.03
C LEU A 68 12.66 -8.24 -6.38
N LEU A 69 13.62 -8.79 -5.66
CA LEU A 69 13.39 -9.88 -4.71
C LEU A 69 13.30 -9.27 -3.32
N LEU A 70 12.11 -9.27 -2.72
CA LEU A 70 11.86 -8.71 -1.41
C LEU A 70 11.89 -9.82 -0.34
N PRO A 71 12.43 -9.52 0.86
CA PRO A 71 12.50 -10.48 1.95
C PRO A 71 11.10 -10.85 2.48
N ALA A 72 11.06 -11.87 3.34
CA ALA A 72 9.91 -12.11 4.18
C ALA A 72 9.54 -10.85 4.98
N PHE A 73 8.24 -10.63 5.22
CA PHE A 73 7.75 -9.50 6.03
C PHE A 73 8.13 -8.12 5.50
N ASP A 74 8.34 -7.97 4.19
CA ASP A 74 8.63 -6.66 3.60
C ASP A 74 7.44 -5.69 3.72
N GLU A 75 7.74 -4.40 3.94
CA GLU A 75 6.73 -3.35 4.11
C GLU A 75 5.81 -3.20 2.90
N TYR A 76 6.25 -3.61 1.70
CA TYR A 76 5.42 -3.56 0.49
C TYR A 76 4.07 -4.28 0.68
N LEU A 77 4.05 -5.40 1.41
CA LEU A 77 2.82 -6.14 1.74
C LEU A 77 2.34 -5.91 3.18
N LEU A 78 3.21 -5.54 4.12
CA LEU A 78 2.80 -5.31 5.52
C LEU A 78 2.15 -3.96 5.74
N SER A 79 2.43 -2.98 4.88
CA SER A 79 1.86 -1.65 5.00
C SER A 79 0.34 -1.68 4.86
N TYR A 80 -0.24 -2.51 4.01
CA TYR A 80 -1.69 -2.46 3.77
C TYR A 80 -2.42 -3.67 4.33
N THR A 81 -3.57 -3.43 4.96
CA THR A 81 -4.44 -4.52 5.42
C THR A 81 -5.11 -5.22 4.24
N GLY A 82 -5.55 -4.44 3.24
CA GLY A 82 -5.94 -4.91 1.92
C GLY A 82 -4.74 -4.96 0.98
N ARG A 83 -4.45 -6.13 0.42
CA ARG A 83 -3.28 -6.34 -0.48
C ARG A 83 -3.65 -6.51 -1.95
N HIS A 84 -4.94 -6.35 -2.26
CA HIS A 84 -5.50 -6.68 -3.57
C HIS A 84 -5.03 -5.74 -4.68
N HIS A 85 -4.52 -4.55 -4.35
CA HIS A 85 -3.92 -3.63 -5.33
C HIS A 85 -2.56 -4.08 -5.85
N VAL A 86 -1.86 -4.93 -5.10
CA VAL A 86 -0.46 -5.28 -5.37
C VAL A 86 -0.22 -6.79 -5.40
N MET A 87 -1.28 -7.59 -5.26
CA MET A 87 -1.21 -9.05 -5.21
C MET A 87 -2.57 -9.64 -5.53
N ASP A 88 -2.64 -10.60 -6.45
CA ASP A 88 -3.80 -11.49 -6.55
C ASP A 88 -3.89 -12.33 -5.26
N ILE A 89 -4.74 -11.90 -4.34
CA ILE A 89 -4.93 -12.57 -3.05
C ILE A 89 -5.49 -13.98 -3.26
N ALA A 90 -6.38 -14.19 -4.24
CA ALA A 90 -6.99 -15.50 -4.47
C ALA A 90 -5.93 -16.52 -4.89
N GLN A 91 -4.96 -16.11 -5.70
CA GLN A 91 -3.89 -16.97 -6.18
C GLN A 91 -2.69 -17.07 -5.23
N HIS A 92 -2.32 -15.98 -4.55
CA HIS A 92 -1.01 -15.85 -3.90
C HIS A 92 -1.02 -15.74 -2.38
N HIS A 93 -2.20 -15.67 -1.73
CA HIS A 93 -2.28 -15.57 -0.27
C HIS A 93 -1.57 -16.72 0.46
N THR A 94 -1.62 -17.94 -0.06
CA THR A 94 -0.98 -19.12 0.58
C THR A 94 0.49 -19.28 0.25
N THR A 95 0.93 -18.77 -0.90
CA THR A 95 2.31 -18.88 -1.39
C THR A 95 3.18 -17.71 -0.93
N ILE A 96 2.60 -16.55 -0.66
CA ILE A 96 3.31 -15.36 -0.14
C ILE A 96 2.92 -15.10 1.31
N GLY A 97 1.63 -14.89 1.60
CA GLY A 97 1.13 -14.71 2.96
C GLY A 97 0.06 -13.62 3.10
N PRO A 98 -0.49 -13.45 4.33
CA PRO A 98 -0.10 -14.16 5.55
C PRO A 98 -0.58 -15.62 5.56
N GLY A 99 0.33 -16.56 5.82
CA GLY A 99 -0.03 -17.96 6.05
C GLY A 99 -0.86 -18.15 7.33
N LYS A 100 -1.34 -19.37 7.60
CA LYS A 100 -2.14 -19.68 8.81
C LYS A 100 -1.45 -19.30 10.13
N ASN A 101 -0.12 -19.26 10.14
CA ASN A 101 0.72 -18.86 11.27
C ASN A 101 1.13 -17.37 11.24
N GLY A 102 0.56 -16.55 10.36
CA GLY A 102 0.93 -15.15 10.16
C GLY A 102 2.23 -14.92 9.41
N LEU A 103 2.88 -15.97 8.89
CA LEU A 103 4.15 -15.88 8.18
C LEU A 103 3.96 -15.28 6.77
N PHE A 104 4.79 -14.30 6.44
CA PHE A 104 5.02 -13.86 5.07
C PHE A 104 6.32 -14.48 4.56
N LYS A 105 6.30 -15.01 3.34
CA LYS A 105 7.49 -15.55 2.65
C LYS A 105 8.15 -14.46 1.80
N PRO A 106 9.44 -14.61 1.44
CA PRO A 106 10.05 -13.77 0.43
C PRO A 106 9.30 -13.89 -0.90
N PHE A 107 9.22 -12.80 -1.65
CA PHE A 107 8.44 -12.71 -2.88
C PHE A 107 9.15 -11.82 -3.91
N ARG A 108 8.75 -11.98 -5.17
CA ARG A 108 9.20 -11.10 -6.24
C ARG A 108 8.22 -9.95 -6.39
N LEU A 109 8.74 -8.75 -6.59
CA LEU A 109 7.96 -7.62 -7.06
C LEU A 109 8.26 -7.43 -8.54
N VAL A 110 7.25 -7.52 -9.40
CA VAL A 110 7.38 -7.36 -10.86
C VAL A 110 6.23 -6.48 -11.34
N ASN A 111 6.50 -5.37 -12.03
CA ASN A 111 5.44 -4.49 -12.55
C ASN A 111 4.46 -4.00 -11.48
N GLY A 112 4.94 -3.80 -10.25
CA GLY A 112 4.09 -3.42 -9.11
C GLY A 112 3.26 -4.57 -8.52
N GLU A 113 3.45 -5.81 -8.98
CA GLU A 113 2.74 -6.99 -8.48
C GLU A 113 3.67 -7.93 -7.69
N ALA A 114 3.19 -8.36 -6.52
CA ALA A 114 3.83 -9.35 -5.68
C ALA A 114 3.50 -10.76 -6.18
N LEU A 115 4.54 -11.45 -6.66
CA LEU A 115 4.50 -12.80 -7.19
C LEU A 115 5.30 -13.76 -6.29
N PRO A 116 4.94 -15.05 -6.23
CA PRO A 116 5.71 -16.03 -5.48
C PRO A 116 7.18 -16.03 -5.90
N ARG A 117 8.08 -16.24 -4.94
CA ARG A 117 9.45 -16.61 -5.28
C ARG A 117 9.38 -17.93 -6.06
N GLU A 118 10.04 -17.99 -7.22
CA GLU A 118 10.13 -19.20 -8.04
C GLU A 118 10.55 -20.40 -7.16
N ILE A 119 9.95 -21.57 -7.41
CA ILE A 119 10.31 -22.83 -6.73
C ILE A 119 11.63 -23.33 -7.32
#